data_AF-A0A9X9M5Y0-F1
#
_entry.id   AF-A0A9X9M5Y0-F1
#
_cell.length_a   1.000
_cell.length_b   1.000
_cell.length_c   1.000
_cell.angle_alpha   90.00
_cell.angle_beta   90.00
_cell.angle_gamma   90.00
#
_symmetry.space_group_name_H-M   'P 1'
#
loop_
_entity.id
_entity.type
_entity.pdbx_description
1 polymer ?
#
loop_
_entity_poly.entity_id
_entity_poly.type
_entity_poly.pdbx_seq_one_letter_code
_entity_poly.pdbx_strand_id
1 'polypeptide(L)'
;INERDKDGNFLELGKEFILAPNDHFNNLPVNISLSDVQVPTNMYNKDPAIVNGVYWSESLNKVFVDNFDRDPSLIWQYFGSAKGFFRQYPGIKWEPDENGVIAFDCRNRKWYIQAATSPKDVVILVDVSGSMKGLRLTIAKQTVSSILDTLGDDDFFNIIAYNEELHYVEPCLNGTLVQADRTNKE
;
A
#
# COMPACT_ATOMS: atom_id res chain seq x y z
N ILE A 1 14.50 -2.34 11.62
CA ILE A 1 14.54 -3.39 10.58
C ILE A 1 15.34 -2.95 9.36
N ASN A 2 15.46 -1.65 9.01
CA ASN A 2 16.21 -1.21 7.82
C ASN A 2 17.14 -0.01 8.07
N GLU A 3 17.64 0.17 9.29
CA GLU A 3 18.64 1.21 9.57
C GLU A 3 20.00 0.77 9.04
N ARG A 4 20.74 1.68 8.42
CA ARG A 4 22.13 1.44 7.98
C ARG A 4 23.10 2.06 8.99
N ASP A 5 24.22 1.40 9.21
CA ASP A 5 25.34 1.97 9.96
C ASP A 5 26.07 3.04 9.13
N LYS A 6 27.11 3.64 9.74
CA LYS A 6 27.93 4.68 9.09
C LYS A 6 28.72 4.16 7.89
N ASP A 7 28.86 2.85 7.78
CA ASP A 7 29.62 2.15 6.74
C ASP A 7 28.69 1.63 5.63
N GLY A 8 27.38 1.91 5.72
CA GLY A 8 26.37 1.55 4.72
C GLY A 8 25.83 0.12 4.87
N ASN A 9 26.25 -0.64 5.88
CA ASN A 9 25.70 -1.96 6.15
C ASN A 9 24.36 -1.83 6.87
N PHE A 10 23.41 -2.69 6.55
CA PHE A 10 22.19 -2.77 7.35
C PHE A 10 22.53 -3.26 8.74
N LEU A 11 22.05 -2.54 9.77
CA LEU A 11 22.14 -2.98 11.16
C LEU A 11 21.57 -4.40 11.25
N GLU A 12 22.32 -5.30 11.87
CA GLU A 12 21.81 -6.64 12.14
C GLU A 12 20.50 -6.49 12.92
N LEU A 13 19.47 -7.14 12.39
CA LEU A 13 18.24 -7.38 13.13
C LEU A 13 18.68 -8.03 14.44
N GLY A 14 18.25 -7.47 15.59
CA GLY A 14 18.79 -7.85 16.89
C GLY A 14 18.90 -9.37 17.02
N LYS A 15 19.91 -9.86 17.76
CA LYS A 15 20.42 -11.25 17.80
C LYS A 15 19.39 -12.40 17.86
N GLU A 16 18.11 -12.12 18.08
CA GLU A 16 17.00 -13.07 18.14
C GLU A 16 16.18 -13.17 16.83
N PHE A 17 16.42 -12.33 15.82
CA PHE A 17 15.66 -12.36 14.56
C PHE A 17 16.40 -13.16 13.47
N ILE A 18 16.44 -14.48 13.64
CA ILE A 18 17.09 -15.41 12.72
C ILE A 18 16.15 -15.73 11.55
N LEU A 19 16.66 -15.59 10.33
CA LEU A 19 15.95 -15.96 9.10
C LEU A 19 16.48 -17.29 8.60
N ALA A 20 15.59 -18.25 8.38
CA ALA A 20 15.94 -19.56 7.82
C ALA A 20 15.11 -19.81 6.56
N PRO A 21 15.70 -20.39 5.49
CA PRO A 21 14.93 -20.84 4.34
C PRO A 21 13.84 -21.81 4.77
N ASN A 22 12.63 -21.62 4.22
CA ASN A 22 11.49 -22.46 4.55
C ASN A 22 10.77 -22.91 3.27
N ASP A 23 10.67 -24.23 3.09
CA ASP A 23 10.06 -24.87 1.92
C ASP A 23 8.60 -24.43 1.70
N HIS A 24 7.86 -24.20 2.79
CA HIS A 24 6.46 -23.74 2.74
C HIS A 24 6.31 -22.34 2.14
N PHE A 25 7.36 -21.51 2.23
CA PHE A 25 7.40 -20.16 1.70
C PHE A 25 8.32 -20.07 0.46
N ASN A 26 8.34 -21.10 -0.40
CA ASN A 26 9.16 -21.15 -1.62
C ASN A 26 10.67 -20.93 -1.35
N ASN A 27 11.19 -21.52 -0.26
CA ASN A 27 12.57 -21.37 0.20
C ASN A 27 12.98 -19.93 0.54
N LEU A 28 12.01 -19.02 0.75
CA LEU A 28 12.30 -17.68 1.23
C LEU A 28 12.87 -17.75 2.66
N PRO A 29 13.90 -16.96 2.98
CA PRO A 29 14.37 -16.81 4.35
C PRO A 29 13.32 -16.10 5.21
N VAL A 30 12.71 -16.84 6.14
CA VAL A 30 11.64 -16.34 7.01
C VAL A 30 11.95 -16.64 8.49
N ASN A 31 11.31 -15.89 9.38
CA ASN A 31 11.30 -16.11 10.82
C ASN A 31 9.91 -16.58 11.23
N ILE A 32 9.79 -17.87 11.56
CA ILE A 32 8.52 -18.48 11.97
C ILE A 32 8.17 -18.23 13.46
N SER A 33 9.08 -17.63 14.23
CA SER A 33 8.84 -17.33 15.64
C SER A 33 8.30 -15.91 15.85
N LEU A 34 8.61 -14.98 14.96
CA LEU A 34 8.29 -13.55 15.11
C LEU A 34 7.77 -12.96 13.79
N SER A 35 6.81 -12.04 13.89
CA SER A 35 6.45 -11.16 12.78
C SER A 35 7.47 -10.03 12.61
N ASP A 36 7.56 -9.48 11.41
CA ASP A 36 8.29 -8.24 11.15
C ASP A 36 7.33 -7.05 10.99
N VAL A 37 7.89 -5.84 11.07
CA VAL A 37 7.17 -4.59 10.84
C VAL A 37 7.87 -3.77 9.77
N GLN A 38 7.12 -3.43 8.74
CA GLN A 38 7.52 -2.49 7.71
C GLN A 38 6.84 -1.15 7.92
N VAL A 39 7.64 -0.08 7.75
CA VAL A 39 7.16 1.29 7.73
C VAL A 39 7.55 1.88 6.38
N PRO A 40 6.62 2.49 5.62
CA PRO A 40 6.92 3.15 4.35
C PRO A 40 8.03 4.18 4.49
N THR A 41 8.92 4.29 3.50
CA THR A 41 10.12 5.17 3.57
C THR A 41 9.77 6.66 3.70
N ASN A 42 8.59 7.07 3.24
CA ASN A 42 8.10 8.45 3.38
C ASN A 42 7.56 8.77 4.78
N MET A 43 7.54 7.82 5.72
CA MET A 43 7.06 8.00 7.09
C MET A 43 8.20 7.95 8.11
N TYR A 44 8.12 8.80 9.13
CA TYR A 44 9.09 8.80 10.22
C TYR A 44 8.85 7.65 11.19
N ASN A 45 9.72 6.66 11.20
CA ASN A 45 9.57 5.43 11.99
C ASN A 45 9.53 5.63 13.52
N LYS A 46 10.00 6.77 14.04
CA LYS A 46 9.94 7.11 15.47
C LYS A 46 8.77 8.02 15.83
N ASP A 47 7.81 8.21 14.93
CA ASP A 47 6.55 8.88 15.25
C ASP A 47 5.86 8.12 16.41
N PRO A 48 5.44 8.81 17.50
CA PRO A 48 4.79 8.17 18.63
C PRO A 48 3.57 7.34 18.26
N ALA A 49 2.78 7.74 17.26
CA ALA A 49 1.62 6.99 16.81
C ALA A 49 2.02 5.67 16.13
N ILE A 50 3.14 5.65 15.41
CA ILE A 50 3.69 4.43 14.79
C ILE A 50 4.29 3.55 15.89
N VAL A 51 5.13 4.09 16.76
CA VAL A 51 5.82 3.31 17.81
C VAL A 51 4.80 2.66 18.76
N ASN A 52 3.81 3.43 19.23
CA ASN A 52 2.72 2.87 20.04
C ASN A 52 1.93 1.82 19.25
N GLY A 53 1.71 2.09 17.96
CA GLY A 53 1.11 1.18 16.99
C GLY A 53 1.78 -0.20 16.93
N VAL A 54 3.09 -0.16 16.75
CA VAL A 54 3.95 -1.34 16.70
C VAL A 54 3.93 -2.07 18.03
N TYR A 55 4.02 -1.35 19.15
CA TYR A 55 3.99 -1.93 20.48
C TYR A 55 2.69 -2.68 20.78
N TRP A 56 1.52 -2.07 20.58
CA TRP A 56 0.26 -2.77 20.88
C TRP A 56 0.01 -3.96 19.95
N SER A 57 0.44 -3.85 18.69
CA SER A 57 0.27 -4.92 17.69
C SER A 57 1.23 -6.10 17.89
N GLU A 58 2.20 -6.02 18.80
CA GLU A 58 3.08 -7.12 19.16
C GLU A 58 2.30 -8.34 19.70
N SER A 59 1.16 -8.09 20.35
CA SER A 59 0.22 -9.12 20.80
C SER A 59 -0.27 -10.05 19.69
N LEU A 60 -0.23 -9.61 18.43
CA LEU A 60 -0.59 -10.42 17.27
C LEU A 60 0.42 -11.53 16.97
N ASN A 61 1.68 -11.43 17.42
CA ASN A 61 2.70 -12.47 17.22
C ASN A 61 2.20 -13.84 17.68
N LYS A 62 1.66 -13.89 18.91
CA LYS A 62 1.14 -15.13 19.47
C LYS A 62 -0.01 -15.69 18.64
N VAL A 63 -0.92 -14.83 18.18
CA VAL A 63 -2.06 -15.23 17.36
C VAL A 63 -1.60 -15.78 16.01
N PHE A 64 -0.62 -15.15 15.38
CA PHE A 64 -0.08 -15.61 14.10
C PHE A 64 0.58 -16.99 14.21
N VAL A 65 1.40 -17.20 15.25
CA VAL A 65 2.02 -18.50 15.52
C VAL A 65 0.95 -19.55 15.84
N ASP A 66 0.01 -19.26 16.74
CA ASP A 66 -1.07 -20.18 17.12
C ASP A 66 -1.95 -20.57 15.90
N ASN A 67 -2.14 -19.65 14.95
CA ASN A 67 -2.86 -19.92 13.70
C ASN A 67 -2.07 -20.86 12.79
N PHE A 68 -0.76 -20.61 12.62
CA PHE A 68 0.11 -21.43 11.78
C PHE A 68 0.30 -22.85 12.36
N ASP A 69 0.40 -22.97 13.68
CA ASP A 69 0.46 -24.25 14.37
C ASP A 69 -0.84 -25.06 14.21
N ARG A 70 -1.99 -24.37 14.14
CA ARG A 70 -3.30 -25.00 13.93
C ARG A 70 -3.50 -25.42 12.47
N ASP A 71 -3.06 -24.59 11.54
CA ASP A 71 -3.18 -24.84 10.10
C ASP A 71 -1.85 -24.49 9.39
N PRO A 72 -0.97 -25.49 9.20
CA PRO A 72 0.30 -25.31 8.52
C PRO A 72 0.15 -24.98 7.03
N SER A 73 -1.06 -25.05 6.45
CA SER A 73 -1.29 -24.63 5.05
C SER A 73 -1.40 -23.12 4.90
N LEU A 74 -1.56 -22.38 6.01
CA LEU A 74 -1.61 -20.92 6.00
C LEU A 74 -0.32 -20.32 5.43
N ILE A 75 -0.49 -19.35 4.54
CA ILE A 75 0.60 -18.55 3.98
C ILE A 75 0.79 -17.28 4.84
N TRP A 76 1.04 -16.14 4.19
CA TRP A 76 1.21 -14.84 4.82
C TRP A 76 -0.02 -14.43 5.66
N GLN A 77 0.24 -14.11 6.92
CA GLN A 77 -0.70 -13.43 7.80
C GLN A 77 -0.23 -12.00 7.99
N TYR A 78 -1.13 -11.03 7.99
CA TYR A 78 -0.72 -9.63 8.06
C TYR A 78 -1.76 -8.71 8.69
N PHE A 79 -1.26 -7.58 9.18
CA PHE A 79 -2.02 -6.47 9.72
C PHE A 79 -1.52 -5.17 9.09
N GLY A 80 -2.43 -4.47 8.38
CA GLY A 80 -2.18 -3.12 7.88
C GLY A 80 -2.78 -2.09 8.83
N SER A 81 -1.97 -1.15 9.29
CA SER A 81 -2.44 -0.06 10.14
C SER A 81 -2.90 1.14 9.30
N ALA A 82 -3.96 1.81 9.75
CA ALA A 82 -4.33 3.12 9.23
C ALA A 82 -3.22 4.18 9.43
N LYS A 83 -2.28 3.94 10.36
CA LYS A 83 -1.08 4.75 10.57
C LYS A 83 0.06 4.41 9.60
N GLY A 84 -0.15 3.52 8.62
CA GLY A 84 0.77 3.23 7.52
C GLY A 84 1.76 2.10 7.76
N PHE A 85 2.04 1.71 9.01
CA PHE A 85 2.88 0.55 9.28
C PHE A 85 2.17 -0.76 8.97
N PHE A 86 2.94 -1.75 8.55
CA PHE A 86 2.49 -3.06 8.13
C PHE A 86 3.21 -4.13 8.95
N ARG A 87 2.48 -5.04 9.58
CA ARG A 87 3.03 -6.18 10.31
C ARG A 87 2.70 -7.45 9.56
N GLN A 88 3.68 -8.33 9.33
CA GLN A 88 3.45 -9.59 8.63
C GLN A 88 4.16 -10.77 9.30
N TYR A 89 3.56 -11.93 9.15
CA TYR A 89 4.05 -13.21 9.64
C TYR A 89 4.01 -14.25 8.51
N PRO A 90 5.03 -15.11 8.37
CA PRO A 90 6.28 -15.11 9.14
C PRO A 90 7.13 -13.86 8.84
N GLY A 91 8.01 -13.49 9.76
CA GLY A 91 8.83 -12.29 9.61
C GLY A 91 9.86 -12.44 8.50
N ILE A 92 10.04 -11.43 7.66
CA ILE A 92 11.09 -11.40 6.63
C ILE A 92 11.98 -10.16 6.75
N LYS A 93 13.10 -10.20 6.02
CA LYS A 93 13.88 -9.01 5.74
C LYS A 93 13.32 -8.33 4.49
N TRP A 94 12.83 -7.11 4.65
CA TRP A 94 12.47 -6.28 3.50
C TRP A 94 13.72 -5.79 2.80
N GLU A 95 13.75 -5.98 1.49
CA GLU A 95 14.83 -5.49 0.65
C GLU A 95 14.41 -4.14 0.05
N PRO A 96 15.12 -3.04 0.35
CA PRO A 96 14.92 -1.80 -0.36
C PRO A 96 15.44 -1.90 -1.80
N ASP A 97 14.96 -1.00 -2.65
CA ASP A 97 15.48 -0.83 -4.01
C ASP A 97 16.94 -0.29 -4.03
N GLU A 98 17.48 -0.09 -5.24
CA GLU A 98 18.83 0.45 -5.46
C GLU A 98 19.05 1.81 -4.76
N ASN A 99 17.98 2.58 -4.55
CA ASN A 99 17.99 3.88 -3.89
C ASN A 99 17.75 3.79 -2.37
N GLY A 100 17.61 2.59 -1.81
CA GLY A 100 17.33 2.40 -0.38
C GLY A 100 15.86 2.60 -0.01
N VAL A 101 14.94 2.63 -0.98
CA VAL A 101 13.52 2.91 -0.78
C VAL A 101 12.70 1.62 -0.76
N ILE A 102 11.80 1.51 0.21
CA ILE A 102 10.76 0.48 0.26
C ILE A 102 9.45 1.19 -0.08
N ALA A 103 9.03 1.07 -1.35
CA ALA A 103 7.82 1.72 -1.86
C ALA A 103 6.51 1.07 -1.38
N PHE A 104 6.59 0.02 -0.56
CA PHE A 104 5.41 -0.65 -0.04
C PHE A 104 4.68 0.23 0.99
N ASP A 105 3.42 0.55 0.71
CA ASP A 105 2.47 1.10 1.67
C ASP A 105 1.22 0.22 1.68
N CYS A 106 0.84 -0.29 2.85
CA CYS A 106 -0.32 -1.18 2.99
C CYS A 106 -1.63 -0.48 2.62
N ARG A 107 -1.74 0.83 2.82
CA ARG A 107 -2.99 1.60 2.62
C ARG A 107 -3.36 1.76 1.15
N ASN A 108 -2.37 1.66 0.27
CA ASN A 108 -2.55 1.75 -1.17
C ASN A 108 -2.76 0.36 -1.82
N ARG A 109 -2.88 -0.71 -1.02
CA ARG A 109 -3.09 -2.06 -1.54
C ARG A 109 -4.57 -2.33 -1.76
N LYS A 110 -4.90 -2.99 -2.87
CA LYS A 110 -6.28 -3.36 -3.21
C LYS A 110 -7.01 -4.06 -2.06
N TRP A 111 -6.36 -5.03 -1.41
CA TRP A 111 -6.94 -5.76 -0.26
C TRP A 111 -7.29 -4.83 0.91
N TYR A 112 -6.48 -3.80 1.16
CA TYR A 112 -6.71 -2.85 2.25
C TYR A 112 -7.86 -1.93 1.90
N ILE A 113 -7.85 -1.38 0.69
CA ILE A 113 -8.87 -0.44 0.20
C ILE A 113 -10.25 -1.12 0.18
N GLN A 114 -10.34 -2.35 -0.34
CA GLN A 114 -11.58 -3.14 -0.39
C GLN A 114 -12.11 -3.47 1.01
N ALA A 115 -11.24 -3.67 1.99
CA ALA A 115 -11.66 -3.91 3.37
C ALA A 115 -12.04 -2.62 4.11
N ALA A 116 -11.39 -1.50 3.78
CA ALA A 116 -11.57 -0.22 4.47
C ALA A 116 -12.72 0.62 3.91
N THR A 117 -13.15 0.38 2.68
CA THR A 117 -14.18 1.17 2.00
C THR A 117 -15.21 0.29 1.32
N SER A 118 -16.45 0.78 1.23
CA SER A 118 -17.49 0.14 0.42
C SER A 118 -17.39 0.58 -1.05
N PRO A 119 -17.94 -0.20 -2.00
CA PRO A 119 -18.06 0.20 -3.39
C PRO A 119 -18.66 1.61 -3.52
N LYS A 120 -18.10 2.43 -4.40
CA LYS A 120 -18.45 3.84 -4.55
C LYS A 120 -18.48 4.30 -6.01
N ASP A 121 -19.36 5.26 -6.26
CA ASP A 121 -19.53 5.95 -7.53
C ASP A 121 -18.86 7.33 -7.47
N VAL A 122 -17.86 7.58 -8.32
CA VAL A 122 -17.01 8.78 -8.26
C VAL A 122 -17.06 9.58 -9.56
N VAL A 123 -17.41 10.86 -9.48
CA VAL A 123 -17.28 11.79 -10.62
C VAL A 123 -16.12 12.73 -10.36
N ILE A 124 -15.13 12.73 -11.26
CA ILE A 124 -13.94 13.57 -11.16
C ILE A 124 -14.09 14.75 -12.11
N LEU A 125 -14.19 15.96 -11.57
CA LEU A 125 -14.22 17.19 -12.37
C LEU A 125 -12.82 17.81 -12.47
N VAL A 126 -12.35 18.05 -13.69
CA VAL A 126 -11.01 18.56 -13.98
C VAL A 126 -11.10 19.92 -14.67
N ASP A 127 -10.57 20.97 -14.02
CA ASP A 127 -10.45 22.29 -14.63
C ASP A 127 -9.42 22.27 -15.78
N VAL A 128 -9.83 22.68 -16.97
CA VAL A 128 -8.97 22.83 -18.16
C VAL A 128 -8.95 24.28 -18.68
N SER A 129 -9.34 25.24 -17.84
CA SER A 129 -9.27 26.67 -18.12
C SER A 129 -7.85 27.17 -18.37
N GLY A 130 -7.73 28.41 -18.87
CA GLY A 130 -6.45 29.04 -19.19
C GLY A 130 -5.45 29.05 -18.02
N SER A 131 -5.92 29.15 -16.77
CA SER A 131 -5.08 29.13 -15.56
C SER A 131 -4.46 27.78 -15.23
N MET A 132 -4.92 26.71 -15.89
CA MET A 132 -4.42 25.35 -15.70
C MET A 132 -3.31 25.00 -16.69
N LYS A 133 -3.04 25.85 -17.70
CA LYS A 133 -2.01 25.60 -18.72
C LYS A 133 -0.63 25.31 -18.10
N GLY A 134 0.11 24.40 -18.72
CA GLY A 134 1.45 24.00 -18.29
C GLY A 134 1.44 23.05 -17.10
N LEU A 135 2.27 23.32 -16.10
CA LEU A 135 2.55 22.41 -14.98
C LEU A 135 1.30 22.03 -14.18
N ARG A 136 0.34 22.95 -14.01
CA ARG A 136 -0.87 22.70 -13.21
C ARG A 136 -1.75 21.60 -13.80
N LEU A 137 -1.96 21.60 -15.11
CA LEU A 137 -2.69 20.55 -15.80
C LEU A 137 -1.95 19.21 -15.73
N THR A 138 -0.62 19.21 -15.82
CA THR A 138 0.18 17.98 -15.66
C THR A 138 0.01 17.39 -14.26
N ILE A 139 0.08 18.22 -13.21
CA ILE A 139 -0.15 17.79 -11.82
C ILE A 139 -1.59 17.29 -11.64
N ALA A 140 -2.58 17.99 -12.22
CA ALA A 140 -3.97 17.57 -12.16
C ALA A 140 -4.16 16.17 -12.79
N LYS A 141 -3.62 15.94 -14.00
CA LYS A 141 -3.67 14.63 -14.65
C LYS A 141 -3.02 13.53 -13.81
N GLN A 142 -1.84 13.80 -13.24
CA GLN A 142 -1.16 12.86 -12.35
C GLN A 142 -1.99 12.55 -11.10
N THR A 143 -2.65 13.57 -10.53
CA THR A 143 -3.52 13.42 -9.36
C THR A 143 -4.74 12.57 -9.69
N VAL A 144 -5.36 12.78 -10.86
CA VAL A 144 -6.48 11.95 -11.32
C VAL A 144 -6.05 10.50 -11.48
N SER A 145 -4.91 10.25 -12.12
CA SER A 145 -4.32 8.92 -12.23
C SER A 145 -4.11 8.26 -10.85
N SER A 146 -3.55 8.99 -9.89
CA SER A 146 -3.40 8.50 -8.51
C SER A 146 -4.73 8.25 -7.79
N ILE A 147 -5.81 8.98 -8.10
CA ILE A 147 -7.15 8.69 -7.57
C ILE A 147 -7.69 7.39 -8.18
N LEU A 148 -7.55 7.20 -9.49
CA LEU A 148 -7.99 5.98 -10.18
C LEU A 148 -7.29 4.72 -9.63
N ASP A 149 -6.02 4.83 -9.26
CA ASP A 149 -5.26 3.75 -8.62
C ASP A 149 -5.87 3.31 -7.27
N THR A 150 -6.63 4.18 -6.60
CA THR A 150 -7.32 3.86 -5.34
C THR A 150 -8.71 3.27 -5.51
N LEU A 151 -9.24 3.25 -6.74
CA LEU A 151 -10.55 2.66 -6.99
C LEU A 151 -10.42 1.14 -7.10
N GLY A 152 -11.31 0.42 -6.42
CA GLY A 152 -11.44 -1.04 -6.55
C GLY A 152 -12.16 -1.43 -7.82
N ASP A 153 -12.16 -2.72 -8.16
CA ASP A 153 -12.82 -3.21 -9.36
C ASP A 153 -14.37 -3.12 -9.25
N ASP A 154 -14.91 -2.99 -8.03
CA ASP A 154 -16.35 -2.79 -7.75
C ASP A 154 -16.77 -1.31 -7.75
N ASP A 155 -15.83 -0.37 -7.91
CA ASP A 155 -16.12 1.05 -7.96
C ASP A 155 -16.50 1.48 -9.38
N PHE A 156 -17.26 2.57 -9.51
CA PHE A 156 -17.57 3.19 -10.80
C PHE A 156 -17.07 4.62 -10.84
N PHE A 157 -16.66 5.08 -12.02
CA PHE A 157 -16.17 6.43 -12.19
C PHE A 157 -16.51 7.07 -13.54
N ASN A 158 -16.42 8.39 -13.61
CA ASN A 158 -16.34 9.14 -14.85
C ASN A 158 -15.51 10.42 -14.62
N ILE A 159 -14.84 10.89 -15.66
CA ILE A 159 -13.99 12.08 -15.62
C ILE A 159 -14.54 13.12 -16.59
N ILE A 160 -14.82 14.31 -16.06
CA ILE A 160 -15.41 15.42 -16.80
C ILE A 160 -14.44 16.60 -16.73
N ALA A 161 -13.92 17.00 -17.88
CA ALA A 161 -13.16 18.24 -18.00
C ALA A 161 -14.12 19.43 -18.15
N TYR A 162 -13.78 20.58 -17.56
CA TYR A 162 -14.61 21.77 -17.69
C TYR A 162 -13.78 23.04 -17.93
N ASN A 163 -14.38 23.98 -18.66
CA ASN A 163 -13.94 25.36 -18.79
C ASN A 163 -15.18 26.29 -18.81
N GLU A 164 -15.55 26.84 -19.96
CA GLU A 164 -16.85 27.50 -20.19
C GLU A 164 -17.97 26.46 -20.42
N GLU A 165 -17.63 25.27 -20.92
CA GLU A 165 -18.55 24.14 -21.12
C GLU A 165 -18.03 22.86 -20.44
N LEU A 166 -18.91 21.86 -20.31
CA LEU A 166 -18.56 20.52 -19.83
C LEU A 166 -18.15 19.63 -20.99
N HIS A 167 -17.04 18.92 -20.83
CA HIS A 167 -16.52 17.97 -21.80
C HIS A 167 -16.20 16.65 -21.09
N TYR A 168 -16.85 15.56 -21.49
CA TYR A 168 -16.46 14.22 -21.04
C TYR A 168 -15.07 13.90 -21.60
N VAL A 169 -14.17 13.42 -20.74
CA VAL A 169 -12.82 13.02 -21.20
C VAL A 169 -12.92 11.89 -22.22
N GLU A 170 -13.83 10.95 -21.98
CA GLU A 170 -14.21 9.92 -22.94
C GLU A 170 -15.64 10.20 -23.46
N PRO A 171 -15.79 10.66 -24.71
CA PRO A 171 -17.08 11.07 -25.26
C PRO A 171 -18.15 9.98 -25.25
N CYS A 172 -17.76 8.69 -25.32
CA CYS A 172 -18.74 7.61 -25.33
C CYS A 172 -19.44 7.38 -23.97
N LEU A 173 -18.92 7.94 -22.87
CA LEU A 173 -19.51 7.75 -21.54
C LEU A 173 -20.75 8.62 -21.34
N ASN A 174 -20.81 9.81 -21.95
CA ASN A 174 -21.97 10.72 -22.04
C ASN A 174 -23.02 10.61 -20.92
N GLY A 175 -22.62 10.84 -19.66
CA GLY A 175 -23.51 10.80 -18.49
C GLY A 175 -23.61 9.45 -17.76
N THR A 176 -22.84 8.46 -18.19
CA THR A 176 -22.76 7.12 -17.59
C THR A 176 -21.46 7.00 -16.80
N LEU A 177 -21.49 6.25 -15.70
CA LEU A 177 -20.28 5.85 -14.98
C LEU A 177 -19.80 4.50 -15.53
N VAL A 178 -18.48 4.31 -15.62
CA VAL A 178 -17.88 3.03 -16.01
C VAL A 178 -17.24 2.35 -14.83
N GLN A 179 -17.22 1.02 -14.87
CA GLN A 179 -16.55 0.23 -13.86
C GLN A 179 -15.05 0.55 -13.85
N ALA A 180 -14.48 0.66 -12.66
CA ALA A 180 -13.08 0.97 -12.41
C ALA A 180 -12.17 -0.27 -12.59
N ASP A 181 -12.37 -1.03 -13.67
CA ASP A 181 -11.48 -2.13 -14.05
C ASP A 181 -10.17 -1.61 -14.68
N ARG A 182 -9.21 -2.50 -14.91
CA ARG A 182 -7.91 -2.13 -15.49
C ARG A 182 -8.05 -1.51 -16.90
N THR A 183 -9.00 -1.99 -17.69
CA THR A 183 -9.17 -1.56 -19.08
C THR A 183 -9.75 -0.16 -19.18
N ASN A 184 -10.71 0.20 -18.33
CA ASN A 184 -11.33 1.51 -18.33
C ASN A 184 -10.44 2.58 -17.68
N LYS A 185 -9.47 2.18 -16.83
CA LYS A 185 -8.50 3.07 -16.18
C LYS A 185 -7.29 3.42 -17.04
N GLU A 186 -6.93 2.58 -18.02
CA GLU A 186 -5.81 2.76 -18.96
C GLU A 186 -6.17 3.68 -20.12
#